data_AF-A0A7C1NDH2-F1
#
_entry.id   AF-A0A7C1NDH2-F1
#
_cell.length_a   1.000
_cell.length_b   1.000
_cell.length_c   1.000
_cell.angle_alpha   90.00
_cell.angle_beta   90.00
_cell.angle_gamma   90.00
#
_symmetry.space_group_name_H-M   'P 1'
#
loop_
_entity.id
_entity.type
_entity.pdbx_description
1 polymer ?
#
loop_
_entity_poly.entity_id
_entity_poly.type
_entity_poly.pdbx_seq_one_letter_code
_entity_poly.pdbx_strand_id
1 'polypeptide(L)'
;MADRHLNLFYSYNLSEDAELIEDNLTRAFIQTLRILSRKNRQNFLRKLLKNLTEYDYANAEFALQGNIEPNILETCPNKYLVTIATNPPKEEKKKAKAINVKGGSLPDAWIYKEQSYCFLIECKRGGSPVIEEQIIKHAKNYFGFNDNELKEKRLDLTWGEVVWVIEKFVSDFPQERIYSANEQERYVLEHFRDFLDSYGYRIFKGFDFEKIPECPDWQLYNNTHDFTGIEFENIPDVPDWQLYNAPAFAGIDFKNIPTIPTPLEFSLGIKEER
;
A
#
# COMPACT_ATOMS: atom_id res chain seq x y z
N MET A 1 15.34 -21.04 -20.24
CA MET A 1 15.83 -20.22 -19.10
C MET A 1 14.90 -19.02 -19.01
N ALA A 2 14.04 -18.96 -17.99
CA ALA A 2 13.21 -17.77 -17.76
C ALA A 2 14.13 -16.63 -17.31
N ASP A 3 14.07 -15.51 -18.02
CA ASP A 3 14.87 -14.33 -17.73
C ASP A 3 14.54 -13.84 -16.32
N ARG A 4 15.50 -13.90 -15.39
CA ARG A 4 15.34 -13.46 -13.99
C ARG A 4 15.18 -11.94 -13.90
N HIS A 5 15.35 -11.21 -15.01
CA HIS A 5 15.13 -9.76 -15.13
C HIS A 5 13.68 -9.37 -15.43
N LEU A 6 12.77 -10.35 -15.62
CA LEU A 6 11.33 -10.11 -15.77
C LEU A 6 10.56 -10.05 -14.43
N ASN A 7 11.25 -10.15 -13.29
CA ASN A 7 10.59 -10.07 -12.00
C ASN A 7 10.18 -8.62 -11.73
N LEU A 8 8.90 -8.32 -11.90
CA LEU A 8 8.32 -6.98 -11.71
C LEU A 8 8.46 -6.47 -10.27
N PHE A 9 8.65 -7.39 -9.32
CA PHE A 9 8.58 -7.14 -7.88
C PHE A 9 9.83 -7.71 -7.18
N TYR A 10 10.93 -6.94 -7.15
CA TYR A 10 12.11 -7.31 -6.36
C TYR A 10 11.94 -6.98 -4.87
N SER A 11 12.23 -7.93 -3.99
CA SER A 11 12.44 -7.64 -2.57
C SER A 11 13.92 -7.32 -2.32
N TYR A 12 14.16 -6.26 -1.55
CA TYR A 12 15.51 -5.86 -1.12
C TYR A 12 15.59 -5.87 0.40
N ASN A 13 16.81 -5.88 0.92
CA ASN A 13 17.02 -5.79 2.36
C ASN A 13 16.67 -4.36 2.84
N LEU A 14 15.71 -4.25 3.76
CA LEU A 14 15.03 -2.98 4.08
C LEU A 14 15.94 -1.86 4.61
N SER A 15 17.12 -2.23 5.15
CA SER A 15 18.06 -1.34 5.83
C SER A 15 19.16 -0.74 4.95
N GLU A 16 19.54 -1.39 3.85
CA GLU A 16 20.73 -0.99 3.06
C GLU A 16 20.38 -0.38 1.70
N ASP A 17 19.20 -0.69 1.15
CA ASP A 17 18.85 -0.42 -0.25
C ASP A 17 17.64 0.54 -0.40
N ALA A 18 17.67 1.64 0.35
CA ALA A 18 16.54 2.55 0.45
C ALA A 18 16.08 3.10 -0.91
N GLU A 19 17.02 3.57 -1.73
CA GLU A 19 16.77 4.15 -3.05
C GLU A 19 16.30 3.08 -4.04
N LEU A 20 16.91 1.88 -4.02
CA LEU A 20 16.52 0.77 -4.89
C LEU A 20 15.08 0.29 -4.61
N ILE A 21 14.65 0.34 -3.35
CA ILE A 21 13.27 0.04 -2.98
C ILE A 21 12.31 1.10 -3.55
N GLU A 22 12.64 2.38 -3.46
CA GLU A 22 11.81 3.47 -4.03
C GLU A 22 11.72 3.34 -5.56
N ASP A 23 12.84 3.11 -6.24
CA ASP A 23 12.90 2.86 -7.68
C ASP A 23 12.04 1.66 -8.08
N ASN A 24 12.12 0.57 -7.30
CA ASN A 24 11.38 -0.64 -7.58
C ASN A 24 9.88 -0.50 -7.28
N LEU A 25 9.49 0.24 -6.24
CA LEU A 25 8.09 0.58 -5.96
C LEU A 25 7.48 1.39 -7.11
N THR A 26 8.17 2.43 -7.56
CA THR A 26 7.75 3.24 -8.71
C THR A 26 7.64 2.38 -9.96
N ARG A 27 8.66 1.57 -10.24
CA ARG A 27 8.68 0.68 -11.41
C ARG A 27 7.52 -0.30 -11.37
N ALA A 28 7.30 -0.98 -10.25
CA ALA A 28 6.21 -1.92 -10.04
C ALA A 28 4.84 -1.25 -10.27
N PHE A 29 4.64 -0.05 -9.73
CA PHE A 29 3.42 0.74 -9.93
C PHE A 29 3.17 1.06 -11.40
N ILE A 30 4.17 1.64 -12.08
CA ILE A 30 4.04 2.06 -13.49
C ILE A 30 3.86 0.85 -14.42
N GLN A 31 4.60 -0.24 -14.19
CA GLN A 31 4.47 -1.43 -15.01
C GLN A 31 3.12 -2.12 -14.80
N THR A 32 2.59 -2.13 -13.57
CA THR A 32 1.23 -2.61 -13.31
C THR A 32 0.23 -1.84 -14.15
N LEU A 33 0.29 -0.49 -14.15
CA LEU A 33 -0.60 0.34 -14.96
C LEU A 33 -0.46 0.11 -16.48
N ARG A 34 0.76 -0.14 -16.97
CA ARG A 34 1.03 -0.49 -18.37
C ARG A 34 0.41 -1.81 -18.79
N ILE A 35 0.43 -2.81 -17.90
CA ILE A 35 -0.12 -4.15 -18.17
C ILE A 35 -1.65 -4.12 -18.19
N LEU A 36 -2.28 -3.24 -17.40
CA LEU A 36 -3.73 -3.09 -17.44
C LEU A 36 -4.22 -2.72 -18.85
N SER A 37 -5.28 -3.39 -19.28
CA SER A 37 -6.08 -3.06 -20.45
C SER A 37 -6.58 -1.63 -20.35
N ARG A 38 -6.87 -1.03 -21.51
CA ARG A 38 -7.35 0.35 -21.61
C ARG A 38 -8.51 0.64 -20.66
N LYS A 39 -9.48 -0.28 -20.57
CA LYS A 39 -10.65 -0.16 -19.68
C LYS A 39 -10.26 -0.21 -18.19
N ASN A 40 -9.42 -1.17 -17.80
CA ASN A 40 -9.04 -1.30 -16.39
C ASN A 40 -8.07 -0.21 -15.95
N ARG A 41 -7.17 0.23 -16.82
CA ARG A 41 -6.32 1.41 -16.63
C ARG A 41 -7.16 2.67 -16.40
N GLN A 42 -8.17 2.90 -17.25
CA GLN A 42 -9.14 3.99 -17.07
C GLN A 42 -9.76 3.98 -15.68
N ASN A 43 -10.29 2.82 -15.30
CA ASN A 43 -11.01 2.67 -14.05
C ASN A 43 -10.06 2.79 -12.84
N PHE A 44 -8.85 2.25 -12.94
CA PHE A 44 -7.86 2.26 -11.87
C PHE A 44 -7.44 3.70 -11.59
N LEU A 45 -7.04 4.43 -12.62
CA LEU A 45 -6.61 5.82 -12.49
C LEU A 45 -7.76 6.74 -12.09
N ARG A 46 -9.01 6.53 -12.55
CA ARG A 46 -10.16 7.28 -12.05
C ARG A 46 -10.43 7.07 -10.56
N LYS A 47 -10.32 5.83 -10.07
CA LYS A 47 -10.51 5.53 -8.65
C LYS A 47 -9.38 6.09 -7.78
N LEU A 48 -8.16 6.12 -8.31
CA LEU A 48 -6.98 6.64 -7.61
C LEU A 48 -6.96 8.18 -7.61
N LEU A 49 -7.15 8.80 -8.76
CA LEU A 49 -7.11 10.25 -8.97
C LEU A 49 -8.51 10.87 -8.85
N LYS A 50 -9.18 10.63 -7.71
CA LYS A 50 -10.62 10.90 -7.48
C LYS A 50 -11.09 12.32 -7.86
N ASN A 51 -10.21 13.31 -7.82
CA ASN A 51 -10.53 14.70 -8.15
C ASN A 51 -10.41 15.04 -9.64
N LEU A 52 -9.92 14.10 -10.46
CA LEU A 52 -9.55 14.31 -11.86
C LEU A 52 -10.26 13.29 -12.78
N THR A 53 -11.46 12.86 -12.42
CA THR A 53 -12.18 11.77 -13.12
C THR A 53 -12.60 12.10 -14.57
N GLU A 54 -12.56 13.37 -14.94
CA GLU A 54 -12.90 13.89 -16.26
C GLU A 54 -11.94 13.42 -17.37
N TYR A 55 -10.72 13.00 -17.03
CA TYR A 55 -9.75 12.59 -18.03
C TYR A 55 -10.00 11.17 -18.57
N ASP A 56 -9.60 10.99 -19.84
CA ASP A 56 -9.52 9.69 -20.49
C ASP A 56 -8.12 9.10 -20.33
N TYR A 57 -7.97 8.21 -19.37
CA TYR A 57 -6.76 7.44 -19.08
C TYR A 57 -6.67 6.11 -19.85
N ALA A 58 -7.64 5.79 -20.70
CA ALA A 58 -7.65 4.52 -21.42
C ALA A 58 -6.40 4.33 -22.30
N ASN A 59 -5.91 5.43 -22.85
CA ASN A 59 -4.69 5.50 -23.66
C ASN A 59 -3.57 6.27 -22.95
N ALA A 60 -3.54 6.27 -21.61
CA ALA A 60 -2.44 6.87 -20.88
C ALA A 60 -1.12 6.20 -21.27
N GLU A 61 -0.11 7.04 -21.45
CA GLU A 61 1.29 6.69 -21.67
C GLU A 61 2.07 6.88 -20.36
N PHE A 62 3.24 6.25 -20.32
CA PHE A 62 4.01 6.12 -19.09
C PHE A 62 5.50 6.22 -19.39
N ALA A 63 6.23 6.95 -18.56
CA ALA A 63 7.69 6.98 -18.60
C ALA A 63 8.26 6.83 -17.18
N LEU A 64 9.40 6.17 -17.06
CA LEU A 64 10.19 6.14 -15.81
C LEU A 64 11.29 7.20 -15.89
N GLN A 65 11.73 7.72 -14.75
CA GLN A 65 12.94 8.54 -14.54
C GLN A 65 13.50 9.25 -15.76
N GLY A 66 13.15 10.53 -15.94
CA GLY A 66 13.74 11.40 -16.97
C GLY A 66 13.44 11.02 -18.43
N ASN A 67 12.74 9.91 -18.71
CA ASN A 67 12.45 9.46 -20.07
C ASN A 67 11.19 10.09 -20.68
N ILE A 68 10.84 11.32 -20.30
CA ILE A 68 9.74 12.05 -20.93
C ILE A 68 10.28 12.92 -22.07
N GLU A 69 9.58 12.92 -23.20
CA GLU A 69 9.94 13.81 -24.30
C GLU A 69 9.61 15.27 -23.93
N PRO A 70 10.52 16.24 -24.15
CA PRO A 70 10.30 17.63 -23.72
C PRO A 70 9.05 18.30 -24.33
N ASN A 71 8.71 17.98 -25.57
CA ASN A 71 7.48 18.44 -26.26
C ASN A 71 6.19 18.06 -25.52
N ILE A 72 6.15 16.94 -24.79
CA ILE A 72 4.98 16.55 -23.99
C ILE A 72 4.73 17.57 -22.88
N LEU A 73 5.80 18.08 -22.27
CA LEU A 73 5.70 19.10 -21.22
C LEU A 73 5.19 20.43 -21.77
N GLU A 74 5.46 20.74 -23.03
CA GLU A 74 5.00 21.97 -23.67
C GLU A 74 3.55 21.87 -24.15
N THR A 75 3.14 20.70 -24.64
CA THR A 75 1.83 20.50 -25.30
C THR A 75 0.70 20.13 -24.35
N CYS A 76 0.98 19.60 -23.16
CA CYS A 76 -0.06 19.21 -22.22
C CYS A 76 -0.64 20.43 -21.46
N PRO A 77 -1.94 20.74 -21.62
CA PRO A 77 -2.56 21.89 -20.95
C PRO A 77 -2.78 21.65 -19.45
N ASN A 78 -2.99 20.40 -19.05
CA ASN A 78 -3.25 20.05 -17.66
C ASN A 78 -2.04 19.32 -17.06
N LYS A 79 -1.37 19.97 -16.11
CA LYS A 79 -0.18 19.43 -15.44
C LYS A 79 -0.48 19.27 -13.96
N TYR A 80 -0.06 18.15 -13.38
CA TYR A 80 -0.16 17.92 -11.95
C TYR A 80 1.08 17.20 -11.43
N LEU A 81 1.42 17.49 -10.19
CA LEU A 81 2.44 16.76 -9.45
C LEU A 81 1.73 15.79 -8.51
N VAL A 82 2.05 14.51 -8.62
CA VAL A 82 1.49 13.45 -7.80
C VAL A 82 2.57 12.92 -6.89
N THR A 83 2.35 12.96 -5.58
CA THR A 83 3.21 12.25 -4.62
C THR A 83 2.53 10.96 -4.19
N ILE A 84 3.30 9.89 -4.02
CA ILE A 84 2.80 8.62 -3.44
C ILE A 84 3.73 8.24 -2.29
N ALA A 85 3.22 8.30 -1.06
CA ALA A 85 4.03 8.02 0.13
C ALA A 85 3.28 7.19 1.17
N THR A 86 3.96 6.72 2.21
CA THR A 86 3.28 6.03 3.33
C THR A 86 2.37 6.96 4.09
N ASN A 87 2.88 8.16 4.37
CA ASN A 87 2.18 9.21 5.08
C ASN A 87 2.07 10.41 4.14
N PRO A 88 0.94 11.13 4.16
CA PRO A 88 0.86 12.39 3.45
C PRO A 88 1.95 13.33 3.97
N PRO A 89 2.44 14.26 3.12
CA PRO A 89 3.42 15.24 3.54
C PRO A 89 2.88 16.01 4.74
N LYS A 90 3.61 16.02 5.85
CA LYS A 90 3.29 16.90 6.96
C LYS A 90 3.75 18.29 6.56
N GLU A 91 2.91 19.31 6.73
CA GLU A 91 3.33 20.70 6.69
C GLU A 91 4.36 20.93 7.81
N GLU A 92 5.64 20.67 7.53
CA GLU A 92 6.67 20.91 8.53
C GLU A 92 6.88 22.42 8.66
N LYS A 93 6.38 23.00 9.75
CA LYS A 93 6.67 24.38 10.18
C LYS A 93 8.15 24.60 10.57
N LYS A 94 9.03 23.62 10.33
CA LYS A 94 10.44 23.75 10.69
C LYS A 94 11.19 24.37 9.53
N LYS A 95 11.91 25.45 9.84
CA LYS A 95 12.96 26.01 8.98
C LYS A 95 13.91 24.87 8.62
N ALA A 96 13.70 24.23 7.47
CA ALA A 96 14.61 23.26 6.94
C ALA A 96 15.96 23.97 6.85
N LYS A 97 16.96 23.46 7.61
CA LYS A 97 18.35 23.77 7.28
C LYS A 97 18.48 23.38 5.82
N ALA A 98 18.79 24.34 4.96
CA ALA A 98 18.95 24.13 3.52
C ALA A 98 19.78 22.87 3.31
N ILE A 99 19.11 21.74 3.07
CA ILE A 99 19.78 20.50 2.72
C ILE A 99 20.31 20.84 1.34
N ASN A 100 21.63 20.88 1.24
CA ASN A 100 22.31 21.17 0.00
C ASN A 100 22.07 19.93 -0.89
N VAL A 101 20.89 19.86 -1.54
CA VAL A 101 20.55 18.82 -2.51
C VAL A 101 21.44 19.05 -3.72
N LYS A 102 22.70 18.62 -3.60
CA LYS A 102 23.71 18.63 -4.65
C LYS A 102 23.32 17.53 -5.65
N GLY A 103 22.42 17.89 -6.55
CA GLY A 103 21.95 17.01 -7.61
C GLY A 103 20.61 17.49 -8.16
N GLY A 104 20.48 17.55 -9.48
CA GLY A 104 19.17 17.61 -10.12
C GLY A 104 18.51 16.25 -9.97
N SER A 105 17.85 15.99 -8.83
CA SER A 105 16.99 14.81 -8.71
C SER A 105 16.03 14.81 -9.89
N LEU A 106 15.85 13.65 -10.52
CA LEU A 106 14.87 13.45 -11.57
C LEU A 106 13.57 12.96 -10.92
N PRO A 107 12.40 13.28 -11.50
CA PRO A 107 11.15 12.70 -11.04
C PRO A 107 11.14 11.19 -11.33
N ASP A 108 10.48 10.43 -10.46
CA ASP A 108 10.52 8.96 -10.52
C ASP A 108 9.78 8.41 -11.74
N ALA A 109 8.65 9.01 -12.10
CA ALA A 109 7.87 8.59 -13.26
C ALA A 109 6.93 9.66 -13.80
N TRP A 110 6.29 9.32 -14.90
CA TRP A 110 5.31 10.15 -15.59
C TRP A 110 4.13 9.30 -16.04
N ILE A 111 2.93 9.89 -15.96
CA ILE A 111 1.71 9.37 -16.58
C ILE A 111 1.12 10.50 -17.41
N TYR A 112 0.95 10.31 -18.71
CA TYR A 112 0.54 11.41 -19.58
C TYR A 112 -0.34 10.96 -20.74
N LYS A 113 -0.94 11.93 -21.40
CA LYS A 113 -1.58 11.79 -22.70
C LYS A 113 -1.38 13.11 -23.43
N GLU A 114 -0.68 13.08 -24.55
CA GLU A 114 -0.33 14.27 -25.32
C GLU A 114 -1.57 15.14 -25.57
N GLN A 115 -1.40 16.47 -25.47
CA GLN A 115 -2.49 17.46 -25.61
C GLN A 115 -3.65 17.33 -24.60
N SER A 116 -3.54 16.48 -23.57
CA SER A 116 -4.59 16.30 -22.56
C SER A 116 -4.09 16.56 -21.15
N TYR A 117 -3.24 15.69 -20.62
CA TYR A 117 -2.74 15.81 -19.25
C TYR A 117 -1.32 15.26 -19.10
N CYS A 118 -0.61 15.71 -18.07
CA CYS A 118 0.70 15.21 -17.66
C CYS A 118 0.81 15.17 -16.13
N PHE A 119 1.06 13.99 -15.59
CA PHE A 119 1.31 13.72 -14.19
C PHE A 119 2.79 13.45 -13.99
N LEU A 120 3.46 14.28 -13.20
CA LEU A 120 4.80 14.01 -12.67
C LEU A 120 4.63 13.23 -11.38
N ILE A 121 5.21 12.03 -11.29
CA ILE A 121 5.09 11.15 -10.12
C ILE A 121 6.39 11.19 -9.31
N GLU A 122 6.25 11.42 -8.01
CA GLU A 122 7.31 11.25 -7.01
C GLU A 122 6.83 10.27 -5.95
N CYS A 123 7.55 9.18 -5.76
CA CYS A 123 7.24 8.12 -4.81
C CYS A 123 8.22 8.18 -3.63
N LYS A 124 7.72 7.89 -2.43
CA LYS A 124 8.55 7.68 -1.24
C LYS A 124 8.15 6.44 -0.51
N ARG A 125 9.13 5.73 0.03
CA ARG A 125 8.88 4.52 0.83
C ARG A 125 8.79 4.86 2.32
N GLY A 126 7.99 4.09 3.04
CA GLY A 126 8.10 3.92 4.49
C GLY A 126 8.23 5.22 5.29
N GLY A 127 9.22 5.26 6.19
CA GLY A 127 9.54 6.40 7.05
C GLY A 127 10.31 7.55 6.37
N SER A 128 10.56 7.48 5.05
CA SER A 128 11.13 8.59 4.29
C SER A 128 10.04 9.61 3.98
N PRO A 129 10.11 10.85 4.52
CA PRO A 129 9.14 11.87 4.18
C PRO A 129 9.35 12.34 2.73
N VAL A 130 8.26 12.78 2.10
CA VAL A 130 8.35 13.57 0.87
C VAL A 130 9.06 14.88 1.20
N ILE A 131 10.20 15.12 0.53
CA ILE A 131 11.01 16.33 0.75
C ILE A 131 10.40 17.47 -0.05
N GLU A 132 9.85 18.47 0.65
CA GLU A 132 9.11 19.57 0.02
C GLU A 132 9.97 20.36 -0.97
N GLU A 133 11.25 20.59 -0.68
CA GLU A 133 12.16 21.27 -1.60
C GLU A 133 12.34 20.52 -2.92
N GLN A 134 12.29 19.19 -2.90
CA GLN A 134 12.34 18.38 -4.11
C GLN A 134 11.08 18.55 -4.94
N ILE A 135 9.91 18.56 -4.29
CA ILE A 135 8.62 18.78 -4.94
C ILE A 135 8.55 20.16 -5.60
N ILE A 136 8.93 21.22 -4.87
CA ILE A 136 8.98 22.59 -5.39
C ILE A 136 9.93 22.68 -6.59
N LYS A 137 11.11 22.05 -6.48
CA LYS A 137 12.11 22.03 -7.56
C LYS A 137 11.57 21.34 -8.80
N HIS A 138 10.93 20.18 -8.66
CA HIS A 138 10.31 19.46 -9.79
C HIS A 138 9.21 20.28 -10.44
N ALA A 139 8.28 20.81 -9.66
CA ALA A 139 7.17 21.62 -10.15
C ALA A 139 7.65 22.83 -10.94
N LYS A 140 8.66 23.54 -10.43
CA LYS A 140 9.25 24.69 -11.11
C LYS A 140 10.02 24.30 -12.37
N ASN A 141 10.86 23.26 -12.31
CA ASN A 141 11.74 22.89 -13.41
C ASN A 141 10.98 22.28 -14.60
N TYR A 142 9.95 21.48 -14.33
CA TYR A 142 9.24 20.73 -15.37
C TYR A 142 7.93 21.39 -15.82
N PHE A 143 7.24 22.08 -14.92
CA PHE A 143 5.95 22.70 -15.23
C PHE A 143 5.94 24.22 -15.15
N GLY A 144 6.99 24.84 -14.59
CA GLY A 144 7.03 26.29 -14.40
C GLY A 144 6.07 26.80 -13.33
N PHE A 145 5.59 25.92 -12.44
CA PHE A 145 4.62 26.30 -11.41
C PHE A 145 5.19 27.30 -10.41
N ASN A 146 4.35 28.24 -10.01
CA ASN A 146 4.54 29.01 -8.78
C ASN A 146 3.95 28.29 -7.55
N ASP A 147 4.19 28.82 -6.36
CA ASP A 147 3.77 28.19 -5.09
C ASP A 147 2.24 28.00 -4.97
N ASN A 148 1.44 28.91 -5.54
CA ASN A 148 -0.02 28.78 -5.51
C ASN A 148 -0.49 27.70 -6.47
N GLU A 149 0.06 27.68 -7.69
CA GLU A 149 -0.23 26.62 -8.67
C GLU A 149 0.17 25.25 -8.14
N LEU A 150 1.31 25.13 -7.47
CA LEU A 150 1.74 23.88 -6.85
C LEU A 150 0.73 23.39 -5.82
N LYS A 151 0.20 24.27 -4.95
CA LYS A 151 -0.82 23.88 -3.97
C LYS A 151 -2.10 23.36 -4.61
N GLU A 152 -2.51 23.95 -5.73
CA GLU A 152 -3.73 23.55 -6.45
C GLU A 152 -3.53 22.30 -7.33
N LYS A 153 -2.33 22.14 -7.88
CA LYS A 153 -1.99 21.09 -8.86
C LYS A 153 -1.22 19.92 -8.25
N ARG A 154 -1.00 19.93 -6.94
CA ARG A 154 -0.42 18.80 -6.21
C ARG A 154 -1.50 17.84 -5.74
N LEU A 155 -1.26 16.56 -5.97
CA LEU A 155 -2.08 15.46 -5.47
C LEU A 155 -1.20 14.60 -4.57
N ASP A 156 -1.50 14.58 -3.29
CA ASP A 156 -0.81 13.73 -2.33
C ASP A 156 -1.62 12.45 -2.11
N LEU A 157 -1.06 11.33 -2.59
CA LEU A 157 -1.64 10.00 -2.46
C LEU A 157 -0.82 9.17 -1.48
N THR A 158 -1.46 8.13 -0.98
CA THR A 158 -0.79 7.13 -0.16
C THR A 158 -0.67 5.78 -0.85
N TRP A 159 0.35 4.99 -0.49
CA TRP A 159 0.42 3.59 -0.90
C TRP A 159 -0.80 2.79 -0.40
N GLY A 160 -1.37 3.17 0.75
CA GLY A 160 -2.62 2.60 1.25
C GLY A 160 -3.82 2.84 0.31
N GLU A 161 -3.89 4.01 -0.34
CA GLU A 161 -4.90 4.28 -1.36
C GLU A 161 -4.69 3.44 -2.62
N VAL A 162 -3.44 3.23 -3.04
CA VAL A 162 -3.11 2.31 -4.15
C VAL A 162 -3.58 0.89 -3.81
N VAL A 163 -3.27 0.38 -2.61
CA VAL A 163 -3.74 -0.92 -2.11
C VAL A 163 -5.27 -0.98 -2.10
N TRP A 164 -5.94 0.06 -1.61
CA TRP A 164 -7.40 0.12 -1.57
C TRP A 164 -8.03 0.03 -2.96
N VAL A 165 -7.47 0.73 -3.96
CA VAL A 165 -7.95 0.63 -5.35
C VAL A 165 -7.77 -0.79 -5.88
N ILE A 166 -6.59 -1.41 -5.64
CA ILE A 166 -6.34 -2.80 -6.06
C ILE A 166 -7.34 -3.76 -5.43
N GLU A 167 -7.57 -3.66 -4.11
CA GLU A 167 -8.50 -4.53 -3.40
C GLU A 167 -9.92 -4.41 -3.96
N LYS A 168 -10.37 -3.20 -4.33
CA LYS A 168 -11.66 -3.01 -4.98
C LYS A 168 -11.72 -3.70 -6.34
N PHE A 169 -10.67 -3.61 -7.15
CA PHE A 169 -10.61 -4.31 -8.43
C PHE A 169 -10.68 -5.84 -8.29
N VAL A 170 -10.00 -6.39 -7.28
CA VAL A 170 -9.95 -7.83 -7.05
C VAL A 170 -11.26 -8.32 -6.40
N SER A 171 -11.86 -7.56 -5.47
CA SER A 171 -13.09 -7.95 -4.77
C SER A 171 -14.34 -7.91 -5.65
N ASP A 172 -14.37 -7.02 -6.64
CA ASP A 172 -15.52 -6.87 -7.54
C ASP A 172 -15.61 -8.05 -8.55
N PHE A 173 -14.67 -9.00 -8.49
CA PHE A 173 -14.62 -10.23 -9.28
C PHE A 173 -15.26 -11.42 -8.54
N PRO A 174 -16.22 -12.19 -9.10
CA PRO A 174 -16.86 -12.13 -10.42
C PRO A 174 -18.32 -11.65 -10.36
N GLN A 175 -18.71 -10.87 -9.34
CA GLN A 175 -20.13 -10.56 -9.11
C GLN A 175 -20.73 -9.58 -10.13
N GLU A 176 -19.90 -8.74 -10.77
CA GLU A 176 -20.36 -7.84 -11.83
C GLU A 176 -19.55 -8.03 -13.12
N ARG A 177 -20.21 -8.53 -14.17
CA ARG A 177 -19.64 -8.66 -15.55
C ARG A 177 -19.14 -7.33 -16.16
N ILE A 178 -19.22 -6.23 -15.42
CA ILE A 178 -18.84 -4.89 -15.85
C ILE A 178 -17.34 -4.61 -15.62
N TYR A 179 -16.67 -5.33 -14.70
CA TYR A 179 -15.28 -5.04 -14.28
C TYR A 179 -14.31 -6.22 -14.30
N SER A 180 -14.54 -7.25 -15.12
CA SER A 180 -13.64 -8.41 -15.12
C SER A 180 -12.27 -8.04 -15.72
N ALA A 181 -11.30 -7.71 -14.87
CA ALA A 181 -9.90 -7.91 -15.18
C ALA A 181 -9.72 -9.30 -15.77
N ASN A 182 -8.98 -9.42 -16.87
CA ASN A 182 -8.62 -10.76 -17.33
C ASN A 182 -7.74 -11.43 -16.26
N GLU A 183 -7.59 -12.75 -16.35
CA GLU A 183 -6.86 -13.52 -15.34
C GLU A 183 -5.42 -13.00 -15.14
N GLN A 184 -4.76 -12.56 -16.20
CA GLN A 184 -3.41 -11.98 -16.13
C GLN A 184 -3.39 -10.64 -15.39
N GLU A 185 -4.30 -9.71 -15.70
CA GLU A 185 -4.42 -8.43 -14.99
C GLU A 185 -4.72 -8.64 -13.52
N ARG A 186 -5.63 -9.58 -13.21
CA ARG A 186 -5.95 -9.96 -11.83
C ARG A 186 -4.71 -10.47 -11.11
N TYR A 187 -3.98 -11.40 -11.72
CA TYR A 187 -2.77 -11.97 -11.14
C TYR A 187 -1.73 -10.88 -10.86
N VAL A 188 -1.50 -9.96 -11.80
CA VAL A 188 -0.57 -8.83 -11.61
C VAL A 188 -1.02 -7.91 -10.49
N LEU A 189 -2.31 -7.58 -10.40
CA LEU A 189 -2.87 -6.76 -9.33
C LEU A 189 -2.74 -7.43 -7.97
N GLU A 190 -3.04 -8.73 -7.86
CA GLU A 190 -2.87 -9.52 -6.63
C GLU A 190 -1.39 -9.54 -6.19
N HIS A 191 -0.45 -9.78 -7.13
CA HIS A 191 0.98 -9.78 -6.82
C HIS A 191 1.49 -8.40 -6.44
N PHE A 192 1.01 -7.34 -7.09
CA PHE A 192 1.39 -5.99 -6.73
C PHE A 192 0.85 -5.61 -5.34
N ARG A 193 -0.37 -6.03 -4.99
CA ARG A 193 -0.92 -5.87 -3.64
C ARG A 193 -0.05 -6.60 -2.62
N ASP A 194 0.29 -7.86 -2.86
CA ASP A 194 1.08 -8.67 -1.93
C ASP A 194 2.51 -8.12 -1.78
N PHE A 195 3.07 -7.59 -2.86
CA PHE A 195 4.32 -6.84 -2.84
C PHE A 195 4.21 -5.59 -1.95
N LEU A 196 3.17 -4.78 -2.08
CA LEU A 196 2.94 -3.61 -1.21
C LEU A 196 2.68 -4.02 0.26
N ASP A 197 2.02 -5.17 0.48
CA ASP A 197 1.78 -5.74 1.81
C ASP A 197 3.11 -6.11 2.50
N SER A 198 4.09 -6.63 1.75
CA SER A 198 5.43 -6.94 2.28
C SER A 198 6.18 -5.71 2.82
N TYR A 199 5.79 -4.50 2.42
CA TYR A 199 6.30 -3.23 2.95
C TYR A 199 5.41 -2.62 4.05
N GLY A 200 4.33 -3.30 4.44
CA GLY A 200 3.42 -2.86 5.49
C GLY A 200 2.42 -1.79 5.07
N TYR A 201 2.15 -1.63 3.76
CA TYR A 201 1.18 -0.64 3.27
C TYR A 201 -0.28 -1.08 3.39
N ARG A 202 -0.53 -2.34 3.75
CA ARG A 202 -1.88 -2.83 3.97
C ARG A 202 -2.37 -2.38 5.34
N ILE A 203 -3.43 -1.58 5.32
CA ILE A 203 -4.11 -1.17 6.54
C ILE A 203 -4.88 -2.38 7.07
N PHE A 204 -4.57 -2.82 8.29
CA PHE A 204 -5.40 -3.79 8.99
C PHE A 204 -6.78 -3.19 9.21
N LYS A 205 -7.81 -3.77 8.57
CA LYS A 205 -9.20 -3.29 8.62
C LYS A 205 -9.98 -3.82 9.83
N GLY A 206 -9.32 -4.53 10.74
CA GLY A 206 -10.00 -5.24 11.83
C GLY A 206 -10.45 -6.64 11.42
N PHE A 207 -11.03 -7.36 12.37
CA PHE A 207 -11.77 -8.58 12.11
C PHE A 207 -13.21 -8.23 11.75
N ASP A 208 -13.69 -8.82 10.67
CA ASP A 208 -15.12 -8.78 10.34
C ASP A 208 -15.82 -9.84 11.19
N PHE A 209 -16.22 -9.46 12.41
CA PHE A 209 -16.83 -10.39 13.38
C PHE A 209 -18.12 -11.03 12.87
N GLU A 210 -18.80 -10.43 11.88
CA GLU A 210 -19.98 -11.01 11.24
C GLU A 210 -19.63 -12.14 10.27
N LYS A 211 -18.39 -12.17 9.76
CA LYS A 211 -17.86 -13.22 8.88
C LYS A 211 -16.99 -14.24 9.59
N ILE A 212 -16.66 -14.01 10.87
CA ILE A 212 -16.06 -15.05 11.68
C ILE A 212 -17.13 -16.14 11.78
N PRO A 213 -16.87 -17.37 11.28
CA PRO A 213 -17.79 -18.47 11.47
C PRO A 213 -18.18 -18.53 12.94
N GLU A 214 -19.46 -18.79 13.26
CA GLU A 214 -19.83 -19.10 14.64
C GLU A 214 -18.80 -20.06 15.21
N CYS A 215 -18.35 -19.76 16.44
CA CYS A 215 -17.32 -20.53 17.13
C CYS A 215 -17.61 -22.00 16.83
N PRO A 216 -16.72 -22.72 16.09
CA PRO A 216 -16.99 -24.11 15.82
C PRO A 216 -17.25 -24.73 17.18
N ASP A 217 -18.36 -25.47 17.32
CA ASP A 217 -18.62 -26.25 18.52
C ASP A 217 -17.34 -27.05 18.75
N TRP A 218 -16.53 -26.58 19.69
CA TRP A 218 -15.38 -27.31 20.14
C TRP A 218 -16.01 -28.46 20.89
N GLN A 219 -16.29 -29.53 20.14
CA GLN A 219 -16.37 -30.84 20.72
C GLN A 219 -14.99 -31.04 21.31
N LEU A 220 -14.84 -30.67 22.59
CA LEU A 220 -13.91 -31.37 23.45
C LEU A 220 -14.22 -32.83 23.14
N TYR A 221 -13.31 -33.50 22.44
CA TYR A 221 -13.38 -34.94 22.33
C TYR A 221 -13.30 -35.42 23.77
N ASN A 222 -14.47 -35.64 24.38
CA ASN A 222 -14.62 -36.45 25.56
C ASN A 222 -14.30 -37.87 25.08
N ASN A 223 -13.01 -38.12 24.85
CA ASN A 223 -12.46 -39.45 24.97
C ASN A 223 -12.58 -39.78 26.44
N THR A 224 -13.79 -40.16 26.88
CA THR A 224 -13.98 -41.07 28.01
C THR A 224 -13.44 -42.43 27.58
N HIS A 225 -12.14 -42.48 27.32
CA HIS A 225 -11.35 -43.67 27.54
C HIS A 225 -10.64 -43.37 28.85
N ASP A 226 -10.81 -44.25 29.83
CA ASP A 226 -10.12 -44.19 31.11
C ASP A 226 -8.62 -43.95 30.88
N PHE A 227 -8.18 -42.70 31.02
CA PHE A 227 -6.78 -42.33 31.04
C PHE A 227 -6.28 -42.38 32.47
N THR A 228 -6.25 -43.58 33.03
CA THR A 228 -5.32 -43.92 34.11
C THR A 228 -3.95 -44.15 33.47
N GLY A 229 -3.22 -43.05 33.21
CA GLY A 229 -1.79 -43.10 32.86
C GLY A 229 -1.41 -42.69 31.44
N ILE A 230 -1.73 -41.45 31.03
CA ILE A 230 -0.86 -40.74 30.08
C ILE A 230 0.06 -39.83 30.90
N GLU A 231 1.35 -40.17 30.90
CA GLU A 231 2.40 -39.24 31.25
C GLU A 231 2.46 -38.15 30.16
N PHE A 232 2.44 -36.88 30.59
CA PHE A 232 2.63 -35.72 29.72
C PHE A 232 4.10 -35.66 29.26
N GLU A 233 4.53 -36.58 28.40
CA GLU A 233 5.91 -36.56 27.88
C GLU A 233 6.05 -35.98 26.47
N ASN A 234 4.96 -35.66 25.76
CA ASN A 234 5.08 -35.15 24.38
C ASN A 234 4.01 -34.13 24.02
N ILE A 235 3.97 -32.99 24.73
CA ILE A 235 3.54 -31.76 24.06
C ILE A 235 4.77 -31.32 23.25
N PRO A 236 4.74 -31.30 21.90
CA PRO A 236 5.87 -30.77 21.15
C PRO A 236 6.07 -29.32 21.58
N ASP A 237 7.23 -29.02 22.14
CA ASP A 237 7.65 -27.65 22.43
C ASP A 237 7.45 -26.85 21.15
N VAL A 238 6.59 -25.83 21.23
CA VAL A 238 6.49 -24.83 20.17
C VAL A 238 7.87 -24.17 20.12
N PRO A 239 8.62 -24.31 19.02
CA PRO A 239 9.97 -23.78 18.99
C PRO A 239 9.91 -22.25 19.15
N ASP A 240 10.72 -21.69 20.06
CA ASP A 240 10.75 -20.25 20.38
C ASP A 240 10.87 -19.33 19.14
N TRP A 241 11.39 -19.84 18.02
CA TRP A 241 11.53 -19.11 16.76
C TRP A 241 10.20 -18.88 16.00
N GLN A 242 9.10 -19.56 16.36
CA GLN A 242 7.77 -19.27 15.80
C GLN A 242 7.07 -18.08 16.47
N LEU A 243 7.54 -17.63 17.64
CA LEU A 243 7.03 -16.43 18.32
C LEU A 243 7.77 -15.15 17.94
N TYR A 244 8.94 -15.27 17.32
CA TYR A 244 9.80 -14.14 16.96
C TYR A 244 10.13 -14.15 15.48
N ASN A 245 9.18 -13.78 14.61
CA ASN A 245 9.45 -13.25 13.27
C ASN A 245 8.25 -12.49 12.68
N ALA A 246 7.56 -11.70 13.50
CA ALA A 246 6.70 -10.64 12.99
C ALA A 246 7.48 -9.31 13.10
N PRO A 247 7.99 -8.73 12.00
CA PRO A 247 8.47 -7.37 12.01
C PRO A 247 7.26 -6.43 11.95
N ALA A 248 6.48 -6.39 13.03
CA ALA A 248 5.46 -5.39 13.26
C ALA A 248 5.41 -5.13 14.76
N PHE A 249 5.19 -3.88 15.16
CA PHE A 249 5.15 -3.39 16.55
C PHE A 249 6.45 -2.83 17.17
N ALA A 250 7.44 -2.44 16.36
CA ALA A 250 8.39 -1.41 16.80
C ALA A 250 7.68 -0.04 16.79
N GLY A 251 6.92 0.28 17.83
CA GLY A 251 6.31 1.60 17.99
C GLY A 251 5.03 1.69 18.83
N ILE A 252 4.46 0.58 19.31
CA ILE A 252 3.30 0.64 20.22
C ILE A 252 3.81 0.74 21.66
N ASP A 253 3.51 1.86 22.33
CA ASP A 253 3.71 2.00 23.77
C ASP A 253 2.63 1.20 24.51
N PHE A 254 2.99 0.02 25.00
CA PHE A 254 2.10 -0.88 25.72
C PHE A 254 1.77 -0.44 27.15
N LYS A 255 2.24 0.72 27.61
CA LYS A 255 2.00 1.20 28.98
C LYS A 255 0.54 1.59 29.29
N ASN A 256 -0.33 1.67 28.28
CA ASN A 256 -1.72 2.09 28.43
C ASN A 256 -2.75 1.05 27.95
N ILE A 257 -2.44 -0.26 28.00
CA ILE A 257 -3.48 -1.28 27.80
C ILE A 257 -4.39 -1.28 29.05
N PRO A 258 -5.71 -1.07 28.93
CA PRO A 258 -6.63 -1.27 30.03
C PRO A 258 -6.58 -2.72 30.49
N THR A 259 -6.32 -2.96 31.77
CA THR A 259 -6.43 -4.30 32.37
C THR A 259 -7.86 -4.82 32.19
N ILE A 260 -7.97 -6.02 31.62
CA ILE A 260 -9.23 -6.75 31.50
C ILE A 260 -9.78 -6.95 32.93
N PRO A 261 -11.06 -6.60 33.21
CA PRO A 261 -11.62 -6.86 34.52
C PRO A 261 -11.76 -8.37 34.72
N THR A 262 -11.31 -8.85 35.88
CA THR A 262 -11.47 -10.24 36.33
C THR A 262 -12.93 -10.69 36.27
N PRO A 263 -13.22 -11.97 35.97
CA PRO A 263 -14.59 -12.46 35.85
C PRO A 263 -15.38 -12.24 37.15
N LEU A 264 -16.56 -11.63 37.02
CA LEU A 264 -17.57 -11.57 38.07
C LEU A 264 -17.95 -12.98 38.50
N GLU A 265 -17.78 -13.29 39.79
CA GLU A 265 -18.33 -14.47 40.43
C GLU A 265 -19.86 -14.44 40.30
N PHE A 266 -20.42 -15.29 39.43
CA PHE A 266 -21.84 -15.58 39.43
C PHE A 266 -22.15 -16.48 40.64
N SER A 267 -22.65 -15.88 41.72
CA SER A 267 -23.25 -16.62 42.83
C SER A 267 -24.61 -17.17 42.39
N LEU A 268 -24.61 -18.40 41.88
CA LEU A 268 -25.83 -19.18 41.76
C LEU A 268 -26.26 -19.63 43.15
N GLY A 269 -27.28 -18.96 43.68
CA GLY A 269 -27.95 -19.34 44.91
C GLY A 269 -28.58 -20.71 44.79
N ILE A 270 -27.98 -21.69 45.46
CA ILE A 270 -28.63 -22.96 45.79
C ILE A 270 -29.11 -22.84 47.24
N LYS A 271 -30.42 -22.69 47.42
CA LYS A 271 -31.09 -22.98 48.69
C LYS A 271 -31.07 -24.49 48.88
N GLU A 272 -30.36 -24.98 49.89
CA GLU A 272 -30.62 -26.30 50.45
C GLU A 272 -31.54 -26.15 51.66
N GLU A 273 -32.73 -26.73 51.57
CA GLU A 273 -33.61 -27.01 52.70
C GLU A 273 -33.07 -28.21 53.48
N ARG A 274 -32.78 -28.01 54.76
CA ARG A 274 -32.95 -29.02 55.83
C ARG A 274 -33.36 -28.32 57.13
#